data_AF-A0A2D4W377-F1
#
_entry.id   AF-A0A2D4W377-F1
#
_cell.length_a   1.000
_cell.length_b   1.000
_cell.length_c   1.000
_cell.angle_alpha   90.00
_cell.angle_beta   90.00
_cell.angle_gamma   90.00
#
_symmetry.space_group_name_H-M   'P 1'
#
loop_
_entity.id
_entity.type
_entity.pdbx_description
1 polymer ?
#
loop_
_entity_poly.entity_id
_entity_poly.type
_entity_poly.pdbx_seq_one_letter_code
_entity_poly.pdbx_strand_id
1 'polypeptide(L)' 'MIAFGVLGIALLIYAAVVFVTQTPAELGEVSTGRGISWPRWGWALLSIILGVVALVFALWAGLWRKRW' A
#
# COMPACT_ATOMS: atom_id res chain seq x y z
N MET A 1 15.45 6.60 -5.04
CA MET A 1 14.40 7.17 -5.93
C MET A 1 13.61 6.06 -6.62
N ILE A 2 14.22 5.26 -7.50
CA ILE A 2 13.52 4.17 -8.22
C ILE A 2 12.91 3.15 -7.26
N ALA A 3 13.66 2.70 -6.25
CA ALA A 3 13.17 1.74 -5.25
C ALA A 3 11.91 2.24 -4.50
N PHE A 4 11.89 3.51 -4.07
CA PHE A 4 10.73 4.11 -3.41
C PHE A 4 9.53 4.28 -4.37
N GLY A 5 9.78 4.63 -5.62
CA GLY A 5 8.75 4.70 -6.65
C GLY A 5 8.10 3.35 -6.93
N VAL A 6 8.93 2.32 -7.14
CA VAL A 6 8.48 0.94 -7.38
C VAL A 6 7.71 0.39 -6.18
N LEU A 7 8.25 0.57 -4.96
CA LEU A 7 7.57 0.14 -3.73
C LEU A 7 6.22 0.85 -3.55
N GLY A 8 6.18 2.17 -3.80
CA GLY A 8 4.96 2.95 -3.70
C GLY A 8 3.87 2.48 -4.65
N ILE A 9 4.23 2.27 -5.92
CA ILE A 9 3.32 1.74 -6.95
C ILE A 9 2.84 0.34 -6.59
N ALA A 10 3.74 -0.55 -6.15
CA ALA A 10 3.38 -1.93 -5.80
C ALA A 10 2.35 -1.98 -4.66
N LEU A 11 2.51 -1.14 -3.63
CA LEU A 11 1.57 -1.06 -2.51
C LEU A 11 0.19 -0.53 -2.93
N LEU A 12 0.15 0.45 -3.85
CA LEU A 12 -1.11 0.95 -4.40
C LEU A 12 -1.80 -0.09 -5.28
N ILE A 13 -1.05 -0.83 -6.12
CA ILE A 13 -1.58 -1.92 -6.93
C ILE A 13 -2.16 -3.00 -6.01
N TYR A 14 -1.44 -3.40 -4.96
CA TYR A 14 -1.94 -4.36 -3.99
C TYR A 14 -3.28 -3.91 -3.38
N ALA A 15 -3.36 -2.66 -2.91
CA ALA A 15 -4.60 -2.13 -2.34
C ALA A 15 -5.74 -2.12 -3.36
N ALA A 16 -5.48 -1.69 -4.60
CA ALA A 16 -6.47 -1.67 -5.67
C ALA A 16 -6.97 -3.07 -6.01
N VAL A 17 -6.07 -4.05 -6.12
CA VAL A 17 -6.43 -5.46 -6.35
C VAL A 17 -7.31 -5.96 -5.21
N VAL A 18 -6.95 -5.70 -3.96
CA VAL A 18 -7.75 -6.11 -2.79
C VAL A 18 -9.16 -5.53 -2.83
N PHE A 19 -9.32 -4.23 -3.11
CA PHE A 19 -10.65 -3.62 -3.16
C PHE A 19 -11.47 -4.01 -4.40
N VAL A 20 -10.85 -4.35 -5.53
CA VAL A 20 -11.56 -4.69 -6.78
C VAL A 20 -11.92 -6.16 -6.86
N THR A 21 -11.06 -7.05 -6.33
CA THR A 21 -11.23 -8.50 -6.49
C THR A 21 -11.94 -9.18 -5.33
N GLN A 22 -12.09 -8.49 -4.19
CA GLN A 22 -12.66 -9.09 -2.99
C GLN A 22 -14.04 -8.55 -2.69
N THR A 23 -14.91 -9.44 -2.27
CA THR A 23 -16.25 -9.10 -1.80
C THR A 23 -16.19 -8.44 -0.42
N PRO A 24 -17.24 -7.70 0.00
CA PRO A 24 -17.30 -7.11 1.34
C PRO A 24 -17.11 -8.14 2.48
N ALA A 25 -17.57 -9.38 2.29
CA ALA A 25 -17.39 -10.46 3.25
C ALA A 25 -15.92 -10.88 3.38
N GLU A 26 -15.19 -10.96 2.27
CA GLU A 26 -13.76 -11.32 2.25
C GLU A 26 -12.84 -10.20 2.76
N LEU A 27 -13.31 -8.95 2.69
CA LEU A 27 -12.65 -7.79 3.28
C LEU A 27 -12.85 -7.72 4.80
N GLY A 28 -13.90 -8.36 5.31
CA GLY A 28 -14.31 -8.32 6.70
C GLY A 28 -13.28 -8.94 7.65
N GLU A 29 -12.76 -10.12 7.33
CA GLU A 29 -11.85 -10.84 8.22
C GLU A 29 -10.78 -11.64 7.47
N VAL A 30 -9.53 -11.51 7.93
CA VAL A 30 -8.46 -12.48 7.64
C VAL A 30 -8.07 -13.18 8.93
N SER A 31 -8.29 -14.49 8.93
CA SER A 31 -7.73 -15.37 9.96
C SER A 31 -6.30 -15.72 9.61
N THR A 32 -5.37 -15.36 10.47
CA THR A 32 -3.95 -15.74 10.38
C THR A 32 -3.68 -17.11 11.03
N GLY A 33 -4.72 -17.87 11.38
CA GLY A 33 -4.61 -19.15 12.09
C GLY A 33 -4.20 -19.03 13.56
N ARG A 34 -4.00 -17.81 14.08
CA ARG A 34 -3.59 -17.52 15.46
C ARG A 34 -4.72 -16.99 16.35
N GLY A 35 -5.97 -17.15 15.93
CA GLY A 35 -7.15 -16.68 16.66
C GLY A 35 -7.36 -15.16 16.64
N ILE A 36 -6.52 -14.40 15.93
CA ILE A 36 -6.71 -12.96 15.73
C ILE A 36 -7.21 -12.73 14.30
N SER A 37 -8.49 -12.35 14.18
CA SER A 37 -9.06 -11.85 12.93
C SER A 37 -8.68 -10.37 12.78
N TRP A 38 -7.96 -10.05 11.71
CA TRP A 38 -7.69 -8.66 11.35
C TRP A 38 -8.52 -8.29 10.13
N PRO A 39 -9.09 -7.08 10.09
CA PRO A 39 -9.80 -6.63 8.91
C PRO A 39 -8.85 -6.53 7.72
N ARG A 40 -9.16 -7.24 6.62
CA ARG A 40 -8.31 -7.20 5.41
C ARG A 40 -8.30 -5.81 4.78
N TRP A 41 -9.41 -5.09 4.88
CA TRP A 41 -9.51 -3.69 4.46
C TRP A 41 -8.51 -2.79 5.19
N GLY A 42 -8.16 -3.11 6.45
CA GLY A 42 -7.15 -2.36 7.21
C GLY A 42 -5.75 -2.48 6.60
N TRP A 43 -5.40 -3.66 6.10
CA TRP A 43 -4.13 -3.88 5.38
C TRP A 43 -4.09 -3.19 4.03
N ALA A 44 -5.23 -3.17 3.31
CA ALA A 44 -5.35 -2.41 2.07
C ALA A 44 -5.18 -0.90 2.32
N LEU A 45 -5.82 -0.36 3.35
CA LEU A 45 -5.69 1.04 3.75
C LEU A 45 -4.25 1.39 4.15
N LEU A 46 -3.61 0.54 4.97
CA LEU A 46 -2.21 0.73 5.36
C LEU A 46 -1.28 0.75 4.13
N SER A 47 -1.54 -0.13 3.16
CA SER A 47 -0.80 -0.17 1.90
C SER A 47 -0.96 1.11 1.09
N ILE A 48 -2.15 1.72 1.07
CA ILE A 48 -2.36 3.02 0.44
C ILE A 48 -1.50 4.09 1.12
N ILE A 49 -1.55 4.18 2.45
CA ILE A 49 -0.80 5.19 3.22
C ILE A 49 0.70 5.04 2.94
N LEU A 50 1.24 3.84 3.10
CA LEU A 50 2.66 3.56 2.88
C LEU A 50 3.05 3.79 1.42
N GLY A 51 2.18 3.44 0.47
CA GLY A 51 2.39 3.63 -0.95
C GLY A 51 2.51 5.10 -1.34
N VAL A 52 1.58 5.94 -0.86
CA VAL A 52 1.60 7.39 -1.07
C VAL A 52 2.84 8.02 -0.43
N VAL A 53 3.17 7.64 0.81
CA VAL A 53 4.37 8.16 1.50
C VAL A 53 5.65 7.81 0.73
N ALA A 54 5.77 6.57 0.25
CA ALA A 54 6.92 6.16 -0.54
C ALA A 54 7.04 6.95 -1.85
N LEU A 55 5.92 7.25 -2.53
CA LEU A 55 5.89 8.10 -3.72
C LEU A 55 6.30 9.54 -3.42
N VAL A 56 5.82 10.10 -2.31
CA VAL A 56 6.21 11.45 -1.87
C VAL A 56 7.72 11.51 -1.63
N PHE A 57 8.30 10.52 -0.95
CA PHE A 57 9.77 10.45 -0.77
C PHE A 57 10.52 10.28 -2.10
N ALA A 58 9.98 9.49 -3.04
CA ALA A 58 10.58 9.34 -4.36
C ALA A 58 10.60 10.67 -5.14
N LEU A 59 9.48 11.41 -5.11
CA LEU A 59 9.35 12.74 -5.73
C LEU A 59 10.27 13.76 -5.07
N TRP A 60 10.28 13.81 -3.74
CA TRP A 60 11.16 14.69 -2.97
C TRP A 60 12.62 14.42 -3.33
N ALA A 61 13.07 13.17 -3.28
CA ALA A 61 14.44 12.82 -3.66
C ALA A 61 14.78 13.20 -5.12
N GLY A 62 13.83 13.08 -6.03
CA GLY A 62 14.00 13.49 -7.43
C GLY A 62 14.09 15.00 -7.62
N LEU A 63 13.28 15.77 -6.89
CA LEU A 63 13.29 17.24 -6.93
C LEU A 63 14.57 17.82 -6.33
N TRP A 64 15.05 17.25 -5.22
CA TRP A 64 16.32 17.65 -4.61
C TRP A 64 17.51 17.40 -5.54
N ARG A 65 17.53 16.27 -6.27
CA ARG A 65 18.60 15.98 -7.23
C ARG A 65 18.60 16.88 -8.47
N LYS A 66 17.47 17.52 -8.80
CA LYS A 66 17.40 18.48 -9.92
C LYS A 66 17.79 19.91 -9.52
N ARG A 67 17.78 20.21 -8.22
CA ARG A 67 18.01 21.55 -7.68
C ARG A 67 19.48 21.82 -7.35
N TRP A 68 20.29 20.77 -7.29
CA TRP A 68 21.75 20.78 -7.06
C TRP A 68 22.43 20.05 -8.21
#